data_AF-A0A5E4ISF4-F1
#
_entry.id   AF-A0A5E4ISF4-F1
#
_cell.length_a   1.000
_cell.length_b   1.000
_cell.length_c   1.000
_cell.angle_alpha   90.00
_cell.angle_beta   90.00
_cell.angle_gamma   90.00
#
_symmetry.space_group_name_H-M   'P 1'
#
loop_
_entity.id
_entity.type
_entity.pdbx_description
1 polymer ?
#
loop_
_entity_poly.entity_id
_entity_poly.type
_entity_poly.pdbx_seq_one_letter_code
_entity_poly.pdbx_strand_id
1 'polypeptide(L)'
;MQVTIPEEFSHDLAEETGLHAGDGSMNYYSGNGLYSLRGNKKTDAAFYSEIVLPLYEQIYSFRPILRKWREVIGFQVASSVLVAFKQQLGLPIGPKNELPIPKWVWDNGFETDFVRGVFETDGCVYLENKNGRKYPRMEISTTSEQLAKDLAVAIEKQGIPTSYWKQSYSNDWKPLHHVCVRGIENTRRWMEKIGTNHPTQKAKLSAVRELRTL
;
A
#
# COMPACT_ATOMS: atom_id res chain seq x y z
N MET A 1 5.25 16.94 20.24
CA MET A 1 4.17 16.18 19.58
C MET A 1 3.93 14.95 20.42
N GLN A 2 2.70 14.77 20.90
CA GLN A 2 2.32 13.56 21.64
C GLN A 2 1.78 12.55 20.62
N VAL A 3 2.27 11.32 20.67
CA VAL A 3 1.78 10.21 19.85
C VAL A 3 1.08 9.25 20.81
N THR A 4 -0.16 8.91 20.52
CA THR A 4 -0.91 7.86 21.23
C THR A 4 -0.85 6.58 20.43
N ILE A 5 -0.61 5.45 21.08
CA ILE A 5 -0.60 4.14 20.43
C ILE A 5 -1.98 3.50 20.66
N PRO A 6 -2.63 2.95 19.61
CA PRO A 6 -3.92 2.29 19.78
C PRO A 6 -3.79 1.06 20.68
N GLU A 7 -4.80 0.83 21.52
CA GLU A 7 -4.84 -0.33 22.44
C GLU A 7 -5.28 -1.62 21.72
N GLU A 8 -6.01 -1.49 20.61
CA GLU A 8 -6.55 -2.58 19.82
C GLU A 8 -6.12 -2.50 18.36
N PHE A 9 -6.05 -3.66 17.70
CA PHE A 9 -5.86 -3.73 16.26
C PHE A 9 -7.15 -3.35 15.52
N SER A 10 -7.01 -2.65 14.39
CA SER A 10 -8.15 -2.19 13.60
C SER A 10 -7.88 -2.30 12.10
N HIS A 11 -8.97 -2.21 11.31
CA HIS A 11 -8.90 -2.12 9.85
C HIS A 11 -8.02 -0.96 9.38
N ASP A 12 -8.16 0.22 10.00
CA ASP A 12 -7.38 1.41 9.67
C ASP A 12 -5.90 1.23 9.97
N LEU A 13 -5.57 0.57 11.09
CA LEU A 13 -4.19 0.24 11.42
C LEU A 13 -3.60 -0.75 10.41
N ALA A 14 -4.38 -1.71 9.92
CA ALA A 14 -3.93 -2.67 8.91
C ALA A 14 -3.69 -1.99 7.55
N GLU A 15 -4.59 -1.10 7.14
CA GLU A 15 -4.40 -0.27 5.94
C GLU A 15 -3.15 0.60 6.06
N GLU A 16 -2.96 1.29 7.18
CA GLU A 16 -1.77 2.11 7.42
C GLU A 16 -0.47 1.27 7.45
N THR A 17 -0.53 0.06 8.00
CA THR A 17 0.59 -0.89 7.98
C THR A 17 0.92 -1.31 6.54
N GLY A 18 -0.09 -1.47 5.68
CA GLY A 18 0.09 -1.66 4.24
C GLY A 18 0.76 -0.45 3.56
N LEU A 19 0.34 0.78 3.88
CA LEU A 19 1.00 2.00 3.39
C LEU A 19 2.49 2.02 3.77
N HIS A 20 2.83 1.58 4.99
CA HIS A 20 4.22 1.45 5.40
C HIS A 20 4.98 0.42 4.56
N ALA A 21 4.37 -0.74 4.31
CA ALA A 21 5.01 -1.82 3.58
C ALA A 21 5.50 -1.36 2.18
N GLY A 22 4.74 -0.50 1.50
CA GLY A 22 5.19 0.11 0.23
C GLY A 22 6.12 1.31 0.41
N ASP A 23 5.60 2.44 0.90
CA ASP A 23 6.33 3.73 0.90
C ASP A 23 6.88 4.17 2.27
N GLY A 24 6.58 3.42 3.33
CA GLY A 24 7.06 3.69 4.67
C GLY A 24 8.57 3.48 4.82
N SER A 25 9.20 4.28 5.66
CA SER A 25 10.56 4.04 6.12
C SER A 25 10.74 4.47 7.56
N MET A 26 11.56 3.73 8.31
CA MET A 26 11.93 4.09 9.67
C MET A 26 13.35 3.69 10.01
N ASN A 27 13.98 4.48 10.88
CA ASN A 27 15.31 4.25 11.41
C ASN A 27 15.49 4.94 12.77
N TYR A 28 16.53 4.54 13.49
CA TYR A 28 17.05 5.28 14.64
C TYR A 28 18.32 6.04 14.26
N TYR A 29 18.33 7.34 14.55
CA TYR A 29 19.49 8.20 14.33
C TYR A 29 19.95 8.75 15.68
N SER A 30 21.15 8.37 16.11
CA SER A 30 21.70 8.74 17.44
C SER A 30 20.70 8.46 18.58
N GLY A 31 20.02 7.31 18.53
CA GLY A 31 19.00 6.91 19.51
C GLY A 31 17.59 7.49 19.29
N ASN A 32 17.40 8.38 18.31
CA ASN A 32 16.10 9.00 18.03
C ASN A 32 15.41 8.32 16.85
N GLY A 33 14.19 7.81 17.08
CA GLY A 33 13.38 7.19 16.03
C GLY A 33 12.85 8.24 15.05
N LEU A 34 13.00 7.97 13.77
CA LEU A 34 12.46 8.76 12.67
C LEU A 34 11.61 7.84 11.79
N TYR A 35 10.32 8.16 11.69
CA TYR A 35 9.40 7.55 10.74
C TYR A 35 9.12 8.51 9.57
N SER A 36 8.95 7.99 8.37
CA SER A 36 8.46 8.76 7.23
C SER A 36 7.62 7.95 6.27
N LEU A 37 6.67 8.63 5.64
CA LEU A 37 5.85 8.12 4.54
C LEU A 37 5.89 9.17 3.44
N ARG A 38 6.23 8.76 2.22
CA ARG A 38 6.51 9.67 1.10
C ARG A 38 6.02 9.09 -0.22
N GLY A 39 5.44 9.93 -1.06
CA GLY A 39 5.00 9.58 -2.40
C GLY A 39 5.36 10.66 -3.42
N ASN A 40 4.79 10.54 -4.61
CA ASN A 40 5.00 11.45 -5.72
C ASN A 40 4.18 12.73 -5.55
N LYS A 41 4.86 13.88 -5.60
CA LYS A 41 4.22 15.19 -5.41
C LYS A 41 3.09 15.49 -6.40
N LYS A 42 3.16 14.97 -7.62
CA LYS A 42 2.21 15.29 -8.70
C LYS A 42 0.93 14.48 -8.60
N THR A 43 1.03 13.22 -8.18
CA THR A 43 -0.11 12.30 -8.16
C THR A 43 -0.73 12.14 -6.78
N ASP A 44 0.04 12.33 -5.71
CA ASP A 44 -0.37 11.85 -4.38
C ASP A 44 -0.78 13.00 -3.45
N ALA A 45 -0.77 14.26 -3.93
CA ALA A 45 -1.04 15.41 -3.09
C ALA A 45 -2.42 15.33 -2.40
N ALA A 46 -3.47 14.99 -3.15
CA ALA A 46 -4.81 14.80 -2.63
C ALA A 46 -4.90 13.57 -1.72
N PHE A 47 -4.26 12.46 -2.13
CA PHE A 47 -4.20 11.23 -1.33
C PHE A 47 -3.62 11.50 0.08
N TYR A 48 -2.50 12.23 0.16
CA TYR A 48 -1.94 12.60 1.45
C TYR A 48 -2.88 13.50 2.26
N SER A 49 -3.39 14.58 1.68
CA SER A 49 -4.17 15.56 2.44
C SER A 49 -5.53 15.06 2.90
N GLU A 50 -6.18 14.21 2.09
CA GLU A 50 -7.57 13.77 2.28
C GLU A 50 -7.67 12.37 2.93
N ILE A 51 -6.67 11.51 2.76
CA ILE A 51 -6.70 10.13 3.24
C ILE A 51 -5.63 9.89 4.30
N VAL A 52 -4.35 10.06 3.94
CA VAL A 52 -3.24 9.65 4.82
C VAL A 52 -3.18 10.48 6.10
N LEU A 53 -3.28 11.81 6.03
CA LEU A 53 -3.19 12.63 7.25
C LEU A 53 -4.37 12.41 8.22
N PRO A 54 -5.64 12.36 7.75
CA PRO A 54 -6.75 11.97 8.61
C PRO A 54 -6.61 10.56 9.21
N LEU A 55 -6.13 9.59 8.43
CA LEU A 55 -5.89 8.23 8.92
C LEU A 55 -4.90 8.22 10.10
N TYR A 56 -3.82 8.98 10.00
CA TYR A 56 -2.85 9.12 11.10
C TYR A 56 -3.44 9.84 12.31
N GLU A 57 -4.24 10.88 12.09
CA GLU A 57 -4.93 11.61 13.16
C GLU A 57 -5.88 10.68 13.93
N GLN A 58 -6.58 9.79 13.21
CA GLN A 58 -7.48 8.81 13.79
C GLN A 58 -6.75 7.71 14.58
N ILE A 59 -5.69 7.11 14.01
CA ILE A 59 -4.99 5.97 14.64
C ILE A 59 -4.12 6.44 15.82
N TYR A 60 -3.41 7.56 15.65
CA TYR A 60 -2.34 7.96 16.56
C TYR A 60 -2.64 9.22 17.37
N SER A 61 -3.85 9.79 17.22
CA SER A 61 -4.26 11.05 17.84
C SER A 61 -3.34 12.23 17.52
N PHE A 62 -2.64 12.20 16.37
CA PHE A 62 -1.85 13.32 15.88
C PHE A 62 -1.89 13.40 14.36
N ARG A 63 -1.91 14.63 13.84
CA ARG A 63 -1.84 14.88 12.40
C ARG A 63 -0.41 15.24 11.98
N PRO A 64 0.26 14.44 11.12
CA PRO A 64 1.59 14.78 10.63
C PRO A 64 1.60 16.09 9.84
N ILE A 65 2.73 16.80 9.87
CA ILE A 65 2.92 18.00 9.04
C ILE A 65 3.29 17.57 7.62
N LEU A 66 2.41 17.84 6.67
CA LEU A 66 2.66 17.60 5.25
C LEU A 66 3.78 18.52 4.74
N ARG A 67 4.74 17.93 4.06
CA ARG A 67 5.90 18.60 3.47
C ARG A 67 5.97 18.29 1.99
N LYS A 68 6.38 19.30 1.22
CA LYS A 68 6.62 19.20 -0.22
C LYS A 68 8.09 19.46 -0.48
N TRP A 69 8.75 18.51 -1.13
CA TRP A 69 10.10 18.64 -1.67
C TRP A 69 10.01 18.74 -3.21
N ARG A 70 11.13 18.60 -3.92
CA ARG A 70 11.17 18.78 -5.38
C ARG A 70 10.17 17.86 -6.11
N GLU A 71 10.31 16.55 -6.02
CA GLU A 71 9.39 15.59 -6.67
C GLU A 71 8.60 14.74 -5.65
N VAL A 72 8.82 14.98 -4.36
CA VAL A 72 8.29 14.15 -3.27
C VAL A 72 7.33 14.96 -2.41
N ILE A 73 6.25 14.32 -1.97
CA ILE A 73 5.35 14.82 -0.93
C ILE A 73 5.21 13.77 0.18
N GLY A 74 5.00 14.21 1.42
CA GLY A 74 4.78 13.30 2.54
C GLY A 74 5.12 13.96 3.85
N PHE A 75 5.51 13.18 4.85
CA PHE A 75 5.87 13.72 6.16
C PHE A 75 7.03 12.94 6.80
N GLN A 76 7.58 13.53 7.85
CA GLN A 76 8.54 12.89 8.73
C GLN A 76 8.14 13.16 10.18
N VAL A 77 8.23 12.13 11.00
CA VAL A 77 7.85 12.13 12.41
C VAL A 77 9.04 11.63 13.22
N ALA A 78 9.64 12.53 14.01
CA ALA A 78 10.62 12.15 15.01
C ALA A 78 9.86 11.65 16.25
N SER A 79 9.79 10.32 16.40
CA SER A 79 9.12 9.66 17.52
C SER A 79 9.64 8.24 17.68
N SER A 80 10.46 8.02 18.71
CA SER A 80 10.92 6.67 19.08
C SER A 80 9.76 5.76 19.49
N VAL A 81 8.67 6.32 20.04
CA VAL A 81 7.46 5.58 20.41
C VAL A 81 6.76 5.03 19.17
N LEU A 82 6.57 5.86 18.14
CA LEU A 82 5.93 5.44 16.89
C LEU A 82 6.77 4.38 16.16
N VAL A 83 8.09 4.56 16.10
CA VAL A 83 9.00 3.59 15.48
C VAL A 83 8.97 2.26 16.23
N ALA A 84 9.07 2.28 17.56
CA ALA A 84 9.02 1.06 18.38
C ALA A 84 7.68 0.32 18.20
N PHE A 85 6.56 1.05 18.17
CA PHE A 85 5.25 0.44 17.90
C PHE A 85 5.18 -0.21 16.52
N LYS A 86 5.64 0.48 15.47
CA LYS A 86 5.67 -0.08 14.11
C LYS A 86 6.54 -1.33 14.02
N GLN A 87 7.65 -1.38 14.76
CA GLN A 87 8.44 -2.62 14.86
C GLN A 87 7.66 -3.76 15.54
N GLN A 88 6.89 -3.46 16.59
CA GLN A 88 6.01 -4.45 17.25
C GLN A 88 4.92 -4.97 16.30
N LEU A 89 4.47 -4.15 15.35
CA LEU A 89 3.58 -4.58 14.26
C LEU A 89 4.26 -5.50 13.22
N GLY A 90 5.55 -5.80 13.36
CA GLY A 90 6.31 -6.67 12.46
C GLY A 90 7.01 -5.94 11.31
N LEU A 91 7.10 -4.61 11.35
CA LEU A 91 7.76 -3.83 10.30
C LEU A 91 9.27 -3.67 10.60
N PRO A 92 10.17 -3.91 9.63
CA PRO A 92 11.60 -3.85 9.87
C PRO A 92 12.12 -2.41 9.94
N ILE A 93 13.22 -2.22 10.66
CA ILE A 93 14.05 -1.01 10.56
C ILE A 93 14.87 -1.10 9.28
N GLY A 94 14.91 -0.01 8.50
CA GLY A 94 15.68 0.03 7.26
C GLY A 94 15.03 -0.73 6.10
N PRO A 95 15.80 -1.45 5.25
CA PRO A 95 15.28 -2.06 4.02
C PRO A 95 14.24 -3.17 4.25
N LYS A 96 13.19 -3.18 3.42
CA LYS A 96 12.05 -4.13 3.48
C LYS A 96 12.22 -5.31 2.51
N ASN A 97 13.35 -6.01 2.59
CA ASN A 97 13.73 -7.02 1.60
C ASN A 97 12.88 -8.29 1.65
N GLU A 98 12.51 -8.75 2.85
CA GLU A 98 11.67 -9.94 3.07
C GLU A 98 10.65 -9.59 4.16
N LEU A 99 9.58 -8.93 3.73
CA LEU A 99 8.50 -8.48 4.59
C LEU A 99 7.26 -9.36 4.34
N PRO A 100 6.88 -10.26 5.26
CA PRO A 100 5.59 -10.94 5.18
C PRO A 100 4.44 -9.98 5.53
N ILE A 101 3.21 -10.34 5.18
CA ILE A 101 2.04 -9.72 5.83
C ILE A 101 2.11 -10.06 7.32
N PRO A 102 2.06 -9.07 8.24
CA PRO A 102 2.22 -9.34 9.66
C PRO A 102 1.19 -10.32 10.21
N LYS A 103 1.59 -11.18 11.14
CA LYS A 103 0.73 -12.22 11.72
C LYS A 103 -0.57 -11.66 12.31
N TRP A 104 -0.51 -10.52 12.99
CA TRP A 104 -1.70 -9.89 13.58
C TRP A 104 -2.74 -9.48 12.52
N VAL A 105 -2.30 -9.14 11.30
CA VAL A 105 -3.23 -8.83 10.19
C VAL A 105 -4.03 -10.08 9.83
N TRP A 106 -3.36 -11.23 9.71
CA TRP A 106 -4.01 -12.51 9.42
C TRP A 106 -4.93 -12.98 10.55
N ASP A 107 -4.45 -12.92 11.79
CA ASP A 107 -5.17 -13.43 12.96
C ASP A 107 -6.48 -12.67 13.21
N ASN A 108 -6.56 -11.41 12.78
CA ASN A 108 -7.75 -10.56 12.94
C ASN A 108 -8.59 -10.44 11.66
N GLY A 109 -8.19 -11.07 10.55
CA GLY A 109 -8.95 -11.00 9.29
C GLY A 109 -8.85 -9.65 8.56
N PHE A 110 -7.75 -8.91 8.77
CA PHE A 110 -7.52 -7.58 8.19
C PHE A 110 -6.66 -7.60 6.92
N GLU A 111 -6.43 -8.77 6.32
CA GLU A 111 -5.59 -8.89 5.12
C GLU A 111 -6.10 -8.05 3.95
N THR A 112 -7.41 -7.84 3.84
CA THR A 112 -8.02 -7.01 2.81
C THR A 112 -7.61 -5.54 2.94
N ASP A 113 -7.58 -5.01 4.16
CA ASP A 113 -7.21 -3.62 4.43
C ASP A 113 -5.71 -3.42 4.26
N PHE A 114 -4.91 -4.39 4.69
CA PHE A 114 -3.46 -4.39 4.42
C PHE A 114 -3.16 -4.41 2.91
N VAL A 115 -3.83 -5.28 2.14
CA VAL A 115 -3.70 -5.31 0.67
C VAL A 115 -4.09 -3.97 0.05
N ARG A 116 -5.19 -3.34 0.53
CA ARG A 116 -5.59 -2.00 0.09
C ARG A 116 -4.44 -1.03 0.34
N GLY A 117 -3.91 -0.95 1.56
CA GLY A 117 -2.79 -0.07 1.91
C GLY A 117 -1.57 -0.25 1.02
N VAL A 118 -1.15 -1.48 0.72
CA VAL A 118 -0.03 -1.71 -0.21
C VAL A 118 -0.37 -1.26 -1.62
N PHE A 119 -1.60 -1.50 -2.08
CA PHE A 119 -2.05 -1.07 -3.39
C PHE A 119 -2.12 0.47 -3.53
N GLU A 120 -2.38 1.20 -2.45
CA GLU A 120 -2.39 2.66 -2.47
C GLU A 120 -1.01 3.25 -2.81
N THR A 121 0.09 2.54 -2.49
CA THR A 121 1.48 3.01 -2.70
C THR A 121 2.16 2.32 -3.88
N ASP A 122 2.19 1.00 -3.90
CA ASP A 122 2.91 0.19 -4.89
C ASP A 122 1.98 -0.35 -5.99
N GLY A 123 0.68 -0.08 -5.87
CA GLY A 123 -0.33 -0.52 -6.82
C GLY A 123 -0.45 0.40 -8.02
N CYS A 124 -0.77 -0.19 -9.16
CA CYS A 124 -1.02 0.54 -10.40
C CYS A 124 -2.14 -0.10 -11.21
N VAL A 125 -2.83 0.76 -11.96
CA VAL A 125 -3.92 0.38 -12.87
C VAL A 125 -3.52 0.74 -14.29
N TYR A 126 -3.53 -0.27 -15.16
CA TYR A 126 -3.32 -0.16 -16.60
C TYR A 126 -4.58 -0.55 -17.37
N LEU A 127 -4.81 0.13 -18.48
CA LEU A 127 -5.83 -0.24 -19.46
C LEU A 127 -5.11 -0.68 -20.74
N GLU A 128 -4.82 -1.98 -20.83
CA GLU A 128 -4.18 -2.56 -22.00
C GLU A 128 -5.14 -2.53 -23.19
N ASN A 129 -4.65 -2.26 -24.40
CA ASN A 129 -5.44 -2.45 -25.60
C ASN A 129 -5.29 -3.91 -26.06
N LYS A 130 -6.38 -4.68 -25.97
CA LYS A 130 -6.46 -6.04 -26.51
C LYS A 130 -7.51 -6.07 -27.61
N ASN A 131 -7.05 -6.18 -28.86
CA ASN A 131 -7.90 -6.24 -30.05
C ASN A 131 -8.92 -5.10 -30.13
N GLY A 132 -8.47 -3.86 -29.88
CA GLY A 132 -9.32 -2.66 -29.91
C GLY A 132 -10.16 -2.44 -28.64
N ARG A 133 -10.11 -3.35 -27.65
CA ARG A 133 -10.84 -3.24 -26.39
C ARG A 133 -9.90 -2.93 -25.24
N LYS A 134 -10.32 -2.03 -24.34
CA LYS A 134 -9.60 -1.73 -23.11
C LYS A 134 -9.77 -2.88 -22.12
N TYR A 135 -8.66 -3.45 -21.67
CA TYR A 135 -8.60 -4.58 -20.76
C TYR A 135 -7.88 -4.15 -19.48
N PRO A 136 -8.58 -4.08 -18.33
CA PRO A 136 -8.00 -3.59 -17.10
C PRO A 136 -7.02 -4.60 -16.51
N ARG A 137 -5.94 -4.07 -15.97
CA ARG A 137 -4.90 -4.79 -15.24
C ARG A 137 -4.55 -3.98 -14.00
N MET A 138 -4.68 -4.58 -12.84
CA MET A 138 -4.22 -4.03 -11.57
C MET A 138 -3.00 -4.83 -11.14
N GLU A 139 -1.95 -4.15 -10.72
CA GLU A 139 -0.68 -4.78 -10.42
C GLU A 139 -0.04 -4.15 -9.19
N ILE A 140 0.54 -4.98 -8.34
CA ILE A 140 1.45 -4.59 -7.26
C ILE A 140 2.80 -5.21 -7.58
N SER A 141 3.87 -4.42 -7.50
CA SER A 141 5.23 -4.91 -7.65
C SER A 141 6.06 -4.59 -6.40
N THR A 142 6.80 -5.57 -5.89
CA THR A 142 7.65 -5.40 -4.70
C THR A 142 8.94 -6.19 -4.85
N THR A 143 9.99 -5.78 -4.13
CA THR A 143 11.25 -6.56 -4.05
C THR A 143 11.17 -7.69 -3.02
N SER A 144 10.12 -7.72 -2.19
CA SER A 144 9.88 -8.79 -1.21
C SER A 144 9.11 -9.94 -1.84
N GLU A 145 9.78 -11.08 -2.02
CA GLU A 145 9.13 -12.29 -2.55
C GLU A 145 8.02 -12.77 -1.62
N GLN A 146 8.27 -12.75 -0.31
CA GLN A 146 7.29 -13.16 0.68
C GLN A 146 6.06 -12.25 0.68
N LEU A 147 6.24 -10.93 0.59
CA LEU A 147 5.12 -9.98 0.53
C LEU A 147 4.24 -10.27 -0.68
N ALA A 148 4.85 -10.45 -1.85
CA ALA A 148 4.11 -10.71 -3.09
C ALA A 148 3.29 -12.01 -3.00
N LYS A 149 3.85 -13.08 -2.41
CA LYS A 149 3.12 -14.34 -2.20
C LYS A 149 1.96 -14.17 -1.23
N ASP A 150 2.19 -13.49 -0.11
CA ASP A 150 1.16 -13.25 0.90
C ASP A 150 0.01 -12.37 0.35
N LEU A 151 0.33 -11.34 -0.43
CA LEU A 151 -0.65 -10.51 -1.13
C LEU A 151 -1.49 -11.34 -2.11
N ALA A 152 -0.87 -12.23 -2.90
CA ALA A 152 -1.59 -13.11 -3.82
C ALA A 152 -2.60 -13.99 -3.06
N VAL A 153 -2.17 -14.62 -1.97
CA VAL A 153 -3.05 -15.42 -1.10
C VAL A 153 -4.19 -14.58 -0.52
N ALA A 154 -3.89 -13.39 0.01
CA ALA A 154 -4.89 -12.49 0.59
C ALA A 154 -5.97 -12.09 -0.43
N ILE A 155 -5.56 -11.76 -1.66
CA ILE A 155 -6.47 -11.40 -2.75
C ILE A 155 -7.31 -12.63 -3.19
N GLU A 156 -6.70 -13.81 -3.28
CA GLU A 156 -7.40 -15.05 -3.67
C GLU A 156 -8.44 -15.49 -2.64
N LYS A 157 -8.21 -15.26 -1.34
CA LYS A 157 -9.21 -15.47 -0.28
C LYS A 157 -10.49 -14.66 -0.50
N GLN A 158 -10.42 -13.55 -1.24
CA GLN A 158 -11.58 -12.74 -1.63
C GLN A 158 -12.29 -13.25 -2.90
N GLY A 159 -11.89 -14.41 -3.43
CA GLY A 159 -12.45 -14.99 -4.66
C GLY A 159 -12.02 -14.27 -5.94
N ILE A 160 -10.86 -13.60 -5.90
CA ILE A 160 -10.28 -12.87 -7.02
C ILE A 160 -9.05 -13.63 -7.51
N PRO A 161 -9.11 -14.28 -8.69
CA PRO A 161 -7.96 -14.97 -9.25
C PRO A 161 -6.79 -14.01 -9.48
N THR A 162 -5.60 -14.39 -9.00
CA THR A 162 -4.37 -13.61 -9.19
C THR A 162 -3.38 -14.32 -10.08
N SER A 163 -2.45 -13.56 -10.63
CA SER A 163 -1.24 -14.10 -11.26
C SER A 163 -0.03 -13.56 -10.55
N TYR A 164 0.94 -14.43 -10.32
CA TYR A 164 2.24 -14.09 -9.75
C TYR A 164 3.36 -14.39 -10.76
N TRP A 165 4.33 -13.48 -10.90
CA TRP A 165 5.57 -13.78 -11.60
C TRP A 165 6.74 -12.98 -11.03
N LYS A 166 7.95 -13.50 -11.27
CA LYS A 166 9.22 -12.86 -10.93
C LYS A 166 9.84 -12.26 -12.18
N GLN A 167 10.21 -10.99 -12.12
CA GLN A 167 10.99 -10.28 -13.13
C GLN A 167 12.42 -10.13 -12.62
N SER A 168 13.37 -10.76 -13.31
CA SER A 168 14.80 -10.58 -13.03
C SER A 168 15.40 -9.58 -14.01
N TYR A 169 16.42 -8.85 -13.56
CA TYR A 169 17.14 -7.88 -14.38
C TYR A 169 18.54 -8.42 -14.72
N SER A 170 19.12 -7.94 -15.83
CA SER A 170 20.46 -8.34 -16.28
C SER A 170 21.59 -7.65 -15.50
N ASN A 171 21.27 -6.67 -14.66
CA ASN A 171 22.19 -5.93 -13.80
C ASN A 171 22.01 -6.36 -12.33
N ASP A 172 22.78 -5.77 -11.40
CA ASP A 172 22.75 -6.12 -9.96
C ASP A 172 21.47 -5.66 -9.22
N TRP A 173 20.39 -5.38 -9.95
CA TRP A 173 19.12 -4.99 -9.36
C TRP A 173 18.41 -6.19 -8.77
N LYS A 174 17.77 -5.98 -7.63
CA LYS A 174 16.95 -7.01 -7.01
C LYS A 174 15.79 -7.37 -7.95
N PRO A 175 15.43 -8.66 -8.04
CA PRO A 175 14.24 -9.07 -8.76
C PRO A 175 13.00 -8.35 -8.25
N LEU A 176 12.07 -8.03 -9.15
CA LEU A 176 10.73 -7.61 -8.77
C LEU A 176 9.77 -8.80 -8.82
N HIS A 177 8.88 -8.84 -7.85
CA HIS A 177 7.82 -9.82 -7.73
C HIS A 177 6.49 -9.11 -7.95
N HIS A 178 5.75 -9.60 -8.93
CA HIS A 178 4.52 -8.97 -9.38
C HIS A 178 3.32 -9.81 -8.98
N VAL A 179 2.29 -9.15 -8.47
CA VAL A 179 0.96 -9.71 -8.21
C VAL A 179 -0.04 -8.97 -9.07
N CYS A 180 -0.86 -9.69 -9.81
CA CYS A 180 -1.70 -9.08 -10.82
C CYS A 180 -3.11 -9.63 -10.87
N VAL A 181 -4.07 -8.72 -10.99
CA VAL A 181 -5.48 -9.02 -11.20
C VAL A 181 -5.88 -8.47 -12.57
N ARG A 182 -6.52 -9.32 -13.37
CA ARG A 182 -6.80 -9.04 -14.79
C ARG A 182 -8.26 -9.19 -15.14
N GLY A 183 -8.73 -8.32 -16.02
CA GLY A 183 -10.03 -8.40 -16.66
C GLY A 183 -11.15 -7.74 -15.86
N ILE A 184 -12.19 -7.32 -16.59
CA ILE A 184 -13.27 -6.47 -16.10
C ILE A 184 -13.97 -7.07 -14.87
N GLU A 185 -14.29 -8.36 -14.91
CA GLU A 185 -15.01 -9.01 -13.80
C GLU A 185 -14.17 -9.06 -12.53
N ASN A 186 -12.88 -9.36 -12.63
CA ASN A 186 -12.01 -9.37 -11.45
C ASN A 186 -11.71 -7.96 -10.94
N THR A 187 -11.62 -6.97 -11.82
CA THR A 187 -11.58 -5.55 -11.42
C THR A 187 -12.86 -5.14 -10.68
N ARG A 188 -14.04 -5.62 -11.10
CA ARG A 188 -15.29 -5.38 -10.37
C ARG A 188 -15.25 -5.98 -8.97
N ARG A 189 -14.83 -7.25 -8.85
CA ARG A 189 -14.67 -7.93 -7.56
C ARG A 189 -13.68 -7.21 -6.66
N TRP A 190 -12.55 -6.76 -7.20
CA TRP A 190 -11.59 -5.94 -6.47
C TRP A 190 -12.26 -4.69 -5.91
N MET A 191 -12.98 -3.93 -6.74
CA MET A 191 -13.65 -2.71 -6.28
C MET A 191 -14.74 -2.95 -5.23
N GLU A 192 -15.34 -4.13 -5.24
CA GLU A 192 -16.37 -4.53 -4.27
C GLU A 192 -15.77 -5.00 -2.93
N LYS A 193 -14.70 -5.79 -2.98
CA LYS A 193 -14.14 -6.47 -1.80
C LYS A 193 -12.95 -5.73 -1.17
N ILE A 194 -12.08 -5.16 -2.00
CA ILE A 194 -10.83 -4.52 -1.56
C ILE A 194 -10.96 -3.00 -1.72
N GLY A 195 -11.31 -2.52 -2.90
CA GLY A 195 -11.44 -1.09 -3.19
C GLY A 195 -10.11 -0.37 -3.35
N THR A 196 -10.17 0.97 -3.38
CA THR A 196 -9.03 1.89 -3.32
C THR A 196 -9.52 3.25 -2.82
N ASN A 197 -8.70 3.89 -2.01
CA ASN A 197 -8.94 5.24 -1.49
C ASN A 197 -8.19 6.31 -2.30
N HIS A 198 -7.21 5.92 -3.13
CA HIS A 198 -6.36 6.83 -3.89
C HIS A 198 -7.18 7.50 -4.99
N PRO A 199 -7.34 8.84 -4.99
CA PRO A 199 -8.20 9.55 -5.94
C PRO A 199 -7.83 9.26 -7.41
N THR A 200 -6.53 9.28 -7.74
CA THR A 200 -6.05 8.95 -9.10
C THR A 200 -6.34 7.52 -9.53
N GLN A 201 -6.20 6.53 -8.64
CA GLN A 201 -6.49 5.13 -8.97
C GLN A 201 -8.00 4.92 -9.13
N LYS A 202 -8.79 5.54 -8.25
CA LYS A 202 -10.25 5.54 -8.32
C LYS A 202 -10.76 6.10 -9.65
N ALA A 203 -10.18 7.19 -10.16
CA ALA A 203 -10.51 7.77 -11.46
C ALA A 203 -10.18 6.83 -12.65
N LYS A 204 -9.08 6.07 -12.58
CA LYS A 204 -8.76 5.07 -13.61
C LYS A 204 -9.72 3.89 -13.59
N LEU A 205 -10.12 3.45 -12.40
CA LEU A 205 -11.03 2.32 -12.21
C LEU A 205 -12.48 2.68 -12.51
N SER A 206 -12.91 3.93 -12.31
CA SER A 206 -14.23 4.40 -12.77
C SER A 206 -14.36 4.34 -14.29
N ALA A 207 -13.31 4.72 -15.02
CA ALA A 207 -13.28 4.61 -16.49
C ALA A 207 -13.44 3.15 -16.97
N VAL A 208 -13.08 2.14 -16.15
CA VAL A 208 -13.30 0.72 -16.48
C VAL A 208 -14.77 0.34 -16.40
N ARG A 209 -15.55 0.92 -15.48
CA ARG A 209 -16.98 0.62 -15.32
C ARG A 209 -17.78 1.03 -16.56
N GLU A 210 -17.36 2.10 -17.22
CA GLU A 210 -18.00 2.65 -18.44
C GLU A 210 -17.74 1.79 -19.70
N LEU A 211 -16.74 0.89 -19.67
CA LEU A 211 -16.38 0.02 -20.80
C LEU A 211 -17.42 -1.08 -21.10
N ARG A 212 -18.48 -1.22 -20.28
CA ARG A 212 -19.59 -2.16 -20.51
C ARG A 212 -20.77 -1.55 -21.26
N THR A 213 -20.75 -0.23 -21.50
CA THR A 213 -21.82 0.50 -22.19
C THR A 213 -21.62 0.61 -23.71
N LEU A 214 -20.59 -0.04 -24.25
CA LEU A 214 -20.24 -0.15 -25.67
C LEU A 214 -20.11 -1.63 -26.07
#